data_AF-A0A317GHL8-F1
#
_entry.id   AF-A0A317GHL8-F1
#
_cell.length_a   1.000
_cell.length_b   1.000
_cell.length_c   1.000
_cell.angle_alpha   90.00
_cell.angle_beta   90.00
_cell.angle_gamma   90.00
#
_symmetry.space_group_name_H-M   'P 1'
#
loop_
_entity.id
_entity.type
_entity.pdbx_description
1 polymer ?
#
loop_
_entity_poly.entity_id
_entity_poly.type
_entity_poly.pdbx_seq_one_letter_code
_entity_poly.pdbx_strand_id
1 'polypeptide(L)' 'MSNKHEIEEDLYRAQSRLDDLCKQEGQENTGTQTITIQPKYGEEMQSLREECSQLRIILEAMEASED' A
#
# COMPACT_ATOMS: atom_id res chain seq x y z
N MET A 1 -3.16 25.49 -0.76
CA MET A 1 -2.54 24.33 -0.07
C MET A 1 -3.14 23.06 -0.66
N SER A 2 -2.89 22.78 -1.95
CA SER A 2 -3.49 21.63 -2.65
C SER A 2 -2.60 20.38 -2.60
N ASN A 3 -1.28 20.54 -2.46
CA ASN A 3 -0.34 19.42 -2.56
C ASN A 3 -0.47 18.39 -1.42
N LYS A 4 -0.76 18.80 -0.18
CA LYS A 4 -0.88 17.85 0.95
C LYS A 4 -2.05 16.90 0.75
N HIS A 5 -3.20 17.45 0.35
CA HIS A 5 -4.42 16.68 0.18
C HIS A 5 -4.34 15.73 -1.02
N GLU A 6 -3.67 16.14 -2.11
CA GLU A 6 -3.37 15.25 -3.24
C GLU A 6 -2.49 14.06 -2.82
N ILE A 7 -1.45 14.31 -2.01
CA ILE A 7 -0.56 13.25 -1.49
C ILE A 7 -1.32 12.29 -0.54
N GLU A 8 -2.22 12.81 0.29
CA GLU A 8 -3.09 12.00 1.14
C GLU A 8 -4.04 11.11 0.33
N GLU A 9 -4.63 11.66 -0.74
CA GLU A 9 -5.54 10.92 -1.62
C GLU A 9 -4.80 9.82 -2.40
N ASP A 10 -3.61 10.10 -2.91
CA ASP A 10 -2.75 9.12 -3.58
C ASP A 10 -2.33 8.00 -2.63
N LEU A 11 -1.97 8.34 -1.39
CA LEU A 11 -1.66 7.36 -0.35
C LEU A 11 -2.86 6.46 -0.03
N TYR A 12 -4.06 7.05 0.08
CA TYR A 12 -5.29 6.29 0.32
C TYR A 12 -5.59 5.32 -0.85
N ARG A 13 -5.44 5.79 -2.09
CA ARG A 13 -5.62 4.95 -3.29
C ARG A 13 -4.62 3.81 -3.36
N ALA A 14 -3.35 4.07 -3.09
CA ALA A 14 -2.30 3.05 -3.05
C ALA A 14 -2.56 2.01 -1.94
N GLN A 15 -2.98 2.44 -0.75
CA GLN A 15 -3.37 1.54 0.33
C GLN A 15 -4.58 0.68 -0.01
N SER A 16 -5.62 1.26 -0.62
CA SER A 16 -6.79 0.50 -1.06
C SER A 16 -6.40 -0.59 -2.06
N ARG A 17 -5.51 -0.26 -3.01
CA ARG A 17 -5.02 -1.22 -4.00
C ARG A 17 -4.19 -2.34 -3.39
N LEU A 18 -3.38 -2.02 -2.38
CA LEU A 18 -2.63 -3.01 -1.60
C LEU A 18 -3.57 -3.96 -0.86
N ASP A 19 -4.63 -3.43 -0.24
CA ASP A 19 -5.60 -4.21 0.51
C ASP A 19 -6.42 -5.15 -0.41
N ASP A 20 -6.78 -4.66 -1.61
CA ASP A 20 -7.45 -5.47 -2.63
C ASP A 20 -6.57 -6.62 -3.13
N LEU A 21 -5.29 -6.36 -3.40
CA LEU A 21 -4.32 -7.40 -3.77
C LEU A 21 -4.17 -8.43 -2.64
N CYS A 22 -4.15 -7.98 -1.37
CA CYS A 22 -4.02 -8.84 -0.19
C CYS A 22 -5.24 -9.75 -0.03
N LYS A 23 -6.44 -9.20 -0.25
CA LYS A 23 -7.69 -9.95 -0.27
C LYS A 23 -7.76 -10.95 -1.43
N GLN A 24 -7.29 -10.57 -2.62
CA GLN A 24 -7.23 -11.47 -3.77
C GLN A 24 -6.30 -12.66 -3.52
N GLU A 25 -5.10 -12.42 -2.95
CA GLU A 25 -4.19 -13.50 -2.55
C GLU A 25 -4.82 -14.41 -1.47
N GLY A 26 -5.59 -13.84 -0.53
CA GLY A 26 -6.30 -14.60 0.49
C GLY A 26 -7.50 -15.40 -0.04
N GLN A 27 -8.23 -14.90 -1.03
CA GLN A 27 -9.44 -15.53 -1.57
C GLN A 27 -9.20 -16.62 -2.62
N GLU A 28 -8.06 -16.63 -3.34
CA GLU A 28 -7.73 -17.74 -4.25
C GLU A 28 -7.53 -19.10 -3.53
N ASN A 29 -7.58 -19.11 -2.19
CA ASN A 29 -7.18 -20.25 -1.37
C ASN A 29 -8.38 -20.92 -0.64
N THR A 30 -9.40 -21.35 -1.39
CA THR A 30 -10.49 -22.19 -0.83
C THR A 30 -10.17 -23.69 -0.82
N GLY A 31 -8.92 -24.08 -1.11
CA GLY A 31 -8.48 -25.48 -1.09
C GLY A 31 -7.89 -25.88 0.26
N THR A 32 -8.36 -26.99 0.84
CA THR A 32 -7.84 -27.64 2.06
C THR A 32 -6.45 -28.27 1.85
N GLN A 33 -5.50 -27.54 1.27
CA GLN A 33 -4.13 -28.00 1.08
C GLN A 33 -3.16 -26.91 1.50
N THR A 34 -2.16 -27.28 2.29
CA THR A 34 -1.03 -26.41 2.63
C THR A 34 -0.21 -26.15 1.37
N ILE A 35 -0.59 -25.13 0.60
CA ILE A 35 0.23 -24.60 -0.48
C ILE A 35 1.17 -23.55 0.08
N THR A 36 2.45 -23.63 -0.27
CA THR A 36 3.40 -22.55 -0.07
C THR A 36 2.92 -21.39 -0.94
N ILE A 37 2.30 -20.39 -0.34
CA ILE A 37 1.88 -19.17 -1.03
C ILE A 37 3.16 -18.44 -1.41
N GLN A 38 3.66 -18.67 -2.62
CA GLN A 38 4.60 -17.72 -3.22
C GLN A 38 3.76 -16.48 -3.53
N PRO A 39 4.06 -15.32 -2.92
CA PRO A 39 3.27 -14.13 -3.13
C PRO A 39 3.43 -13.75 -4.59
N LYS A 40 2.37 -14.01 -5.36
CA LYS A 40 2.34 -13.82 -6.82
C LYS A 40 2.38 -12.33 -7.14
N TYR A 41 1.91 -11.52 -6.19
CA TYR A 41 1.96 -10.07 -6.20
C TYR A 41 2.94 -9.52 -5.16
N GLY A 42 3.86 -10.34 -4.63
CA GLY A 42 4.76 -9.94 -3.54
C GLY A 42 5.64 -8.74 -3.90
N GLU A 43 6.20 -8.73 -5.10
CA GLU A 43 6.99 -7.60 -5.60
C GLU A 43 6.12 -6.34 -5.80
N GLU A 44 4.91 -6.50 -6.34
CA GLU A 44 3.98 -5.39 -6.59
C GLU A 44 3.46 -4.79 -5.26
N MET A 45 3.14 -5.63 -4.29
CA MET A 45 2.80 -5.22 -2.93
C MET A 45 3.97 -4.56 -2.20
N GLN A 46 5.19 -5.06 -2.40
CA GLN A 46 6.37 -4.47 -1.79
C GLN A 46 6.64 -3.08 -2.37
N SER A 47 6.51 -2.92 -3.69
CA SER A 47 6.60 -1.62 -4.36
C SER A 47 5.50 -0.65 -3.89
N LEU A 48 4.25 -1.10 -3.79
CA LEU A 48 3.13 -0.29 -3.26
C LEU A 48 3.35 0.11 -1.79
N ARG A 49 3.94 -0.76 -0.97
CA ARG A 49 4.31 -0.44 0.42
C ARG A 49 5.41 0.60 0.50
N GLU A 50 6.43 0.49 -0.34
CA GLU A 50 7.50 1.48 -0.43
C GLU A 50 6.95 2.85 -0.88
N GLU A 51 6.07 2.87 -1.87
CA GLU A 51 5.39 4.07 -2.34
C GLU A 51 4.56 4.71 -1.22
N CYS A 52 3.73 3.93 -0.52
CA CYS A 52 2.99 4.41 0.65
C CYS A 52 3.92 4.96 1.74
N SER A 53 5.05 4.31 1.99
CA SER A 53 6.04 4.74 2.97
C SER A 53 6.68 6.07 2.58
N GLN A 54 7.04 6.25 1.31
CA GLN A 54 7.60 7.51 0.82
C GLN A 54 6.60 8.66 0.93
N LEU A 55 5.35 8.44 0.53
CA LEU A 55 4.29 9.45 0.65
C LEU A 55 4.06 9.86 2.10
N ARG A 56 4.11 8.91 3.06
CA ARG A 56 4.06 9.22 4.50
C ARG A 56 5.23 10.07 4.97
N ILE A 57 6.45 9.73 4.58
CA ILE A 57 7.65 10.48 4.95
C ILE A 57 7.56 11.92 4.43
N ILE A 58 7.05 12.12 3.22
CA ILE A 58 6.85 13.45 2.63
C ILE A 58 5.80 14.23 3.45
N LEU A 59 4.67 13.61 3.79
CA LEU A 59 3.64 14.24 4.63
C LEU A 59 4.17 14.62 6.02
N GLU A 60 4.92 13.73 6.65
CA GLU A 60 5.51 13.97 7.97
C GLU A 60 6.56 15.07 7.92
N ALA A 61 7.40 15.11 6.87
CA ALA A 61 8.36 16.19 6.67
C ALA A 61 7.67 17.55 6.38
N MET A 62 6.55 17.54 5.66
CA MET A 62 5.74 18.74 5.44
C MET A 62 5.15 19.26 6.75
N GLU A 63 4.52 18.39 7.55
CA GLU A 63 3.99 18.78 8.87
C GLU A 63 5.08 19.25 9.83
N ALA A 64 6.22 18.57 9.87
CA ALA A 64 7.35 18.96 10.72
C ALA A 64 8.01 20.29 10.30
N SER A 65 7.79 20.74 9.06
CA SER A 65 8.28 22.03 8.55
C SER A 65 7.28 23.18 8.72
N GLU A 66 6.07 22.88 9.16
CA GLU A 66 4.98 23.86 9.36
C GLU A 66 4.88 24.33 10.84
N ASP A 67 5.67 23.73 11.76
CA ASP A 67 5.95 24.21 13.13
C ASP A 67 7.21 25.11 13.15
#